data_AF-A0A315EU25-F1
#
_entry.id   AF-A0A315EU25-F1
#
_cell.length_a   1.000
_cell.length_b   1.000
_cell.length_c   1.000
_cell.angle_alpha   90.00
_cell.angle_beta   90.00
_cell.angle_gamma   90.00
#
_symmetry.space_group_name_H-M   'P 1'
#
loop_
_entity.id
_entity.type
_entity.pdbx_description
1 polymer ?
#
loop_
_entity_poly.entity_id
_entity_poly.type
_entity_poly.pdbx_seq_one_letter_code
_entity_poly.pdbx_strand_id
1 'polypeptide(L)'
;MTTSFSNLQLAPALARAVAEMGYESMTPIQAQAIPVVLTGQDVMGAAQTGTGKTAAFSLPLLQRLLKHENSSTSPARHPVRALVLLPTRELADQVAQQIKQYAVHTNLRSMVVFGGMDMKPQTLELKKGVEVLVATPGRLLDHIEAKNVVLNQVEYVVLDEADRMLDIGFLPDLQRILSHLPKQRTTLLFSATFSTEIKRLAGSYLQNPVTIEVARPNETAATITQQFYSVSVDDKYNALRHLIKANGMKQAFVFCNSKLGCARLARSLERDGFRTSALHGDKSQDERLKALEGFKKGEVDLLVCTDVAARGLDIKDVPAVFNFDIPFNAEDYVHRIGRTGRAGALGHAISFVSGSDQRLVGDIEKLLKTKITLETVSVEQDRSRERREPRNDSRNDSREQRGDMRSESSAGGERREFSRPREGYASRDARPREQDSRRSREVGYVPAPRIKNDPFFDKPYEAPVRSAEAAAPAAPDPLRKSANIKPKRVMAALFKSTT
;
A
#
# COMPACT_ATOMS: atom_id res chain seq x y z
N MET A 1 29.29 8.69 19.42
CA MET A 1 29.72 10.01 18.89
C MET A 1 28.70 10.42 17.84
N THR A 2 28.10 11.60 17.96
CA THR A 2 27.20 12.16 16.94
C THR A 2 28.04 12.87 15.87
N THR A 3 28.00 12.37 14.64
CA THR A 3 28.68 13.03 13.51
C THR A 3 27.76 14.10 12.92
N SER A 4 28.23 15.35 12.88
CA SER A 4 27.50 16.48 12.28
C SER A 4 27.31 16.27 10.77
N PHE A 5 26.19 16.74 10.22
CA PHE A 5 26.00 16.82 8.76
C PHE A 5 27.05 17.71 8.07
N SER A 6 27.62 18.70 8.78
CA SER A 6 28.73 19.54 8.29
C SER A 6 30.01 18.77 7.97
N ASN A 7 30.15 17.53 8.47
CA ASN A 7 31.32 16.69 8.21
C ASN A 7 31.22 15.93 6.88
N LEU A 8 30.05 15.95 6.22
CA LEU A 8 29.87 15.42 4.87
C LEU A 8 30.27 16.46 3.83
N GLN A 9 31.07 16.06 2.85
CA GLN A 9 31.43 16.89 1.70
C GLN A 9 30.29 16.90 0.65
N LEU A 10 29.11 17.38 1.06
CA LEU A 10 27.98 17.62 0.17
C LEU A 10 28.20 18.88 -0.67
N ALA A 11 27.66 18.88 -1.89
CA ALA A 11 27.66 20.07 -2.73
C ALA A 11 26.84 21.21 -2.09
N PRO A 12 27.18 22.50 -2.31
CA PRO A 12 26.55 23.63 -1.63
C PRO A 12 25.02 23.66 -1.71
N ALA A 13 24.43 23.25 -2.84
CA ALA A 13 22.98 23.16 -3.02
C ALA A 13 22.31 22.16 -2.05
N LEU A 14 22.90 20.97 -1.89
CA LEU A 14 22.37 19.93 -1.00
C LEU A 14 22.68 20.27 0.48
N ALA A 15 23.87 20.79 0.77
CA ALA A 15 24.22 21.27 2.11
C ALA A 15 23.27 22.37 2.59
N ARG A 16 22.90 23.31 1.69
CA ARG A 16 21.90 24.34 1.95
C ARG A 16 20.52 23.76 2.25
N ALA A 17 20.03 22.82 1.44
CA ALA A 17 18.74 22.17 1.66
C ALA A 17 18.69 21.42 3.01
N VAL A 18 19.75 20.68 3.34
CA VAL A 18 19.92 19.98 4.63
C VAL A 18 19.87 20.96 5.81
N ALA A 19 20.56 22.11 5.71
CA ALA A 19 20.53 23.15 6.74
C ALA A 19 19.16 23.82 6.87
N GLU A 20 18.50 24.18 5.76
CA GLU A 20 17.14 24.77 5.76
C GLU A 20 16.07 23.79 6.31
N MET A 21 16.32 22.48 6.25
CA MET A 21 15.48 21.45 6.87
C MET A 21 15.81 21.17 8.36
N GLY A 22 16.81 21.83 8.95
CA GLY A 22 17.19 21.66 10.36
C GLY A 22 17.99 20.39 10.67
N TYR A 23 18.71 19.81 9.70
CA TYR A 23 19.46 18.57 9.87
C TYR A 23 20.87 18.85 10.45
N GLU A 24 20.96 18.94 11.77
CA GLU A 24 22.23 19.22 12.46
C GLU A 24 23.14 17.98 12.59
N SER A 25 22.62 16.89 13.17
CA SER A 25 23.39 15.69 13.48
C SER A 25 22.86 14.44 12.78
N MET A 26 23.77 13.58 12.30
CA MET A 26 23.40 12.32 11.66
C MET A 26 22.95 11.27 12.67
N THR A 27 21.84 10.60 12.35
CA THR A 27 21.43 9.36 13.03
C THR A 27 22.43 8.23 12.75
N PRO A 28 22.47 7.14 13.55
CA PRO A 28 23.43 6.05 13.37
C PRO A 28 23.39 5.38 11.99
N ILE A 29 22.24 5.36 11.30
CA ILE A 29 22.13 4.79 9.93
C ILE A 29 22.65 5.77 8.88
N GLN A 30 22.43 7.08 9.06
CA GLN A 30 22.99 8.12 8.18
C GLN A 30 24.51 8.15 8.29
N ALA A 31 25.03 8.17 9.52
CA ALA A 31 26.47 8.22 9.81
C ALA A 31 27.26 7.05 9.21
N GLN A 32 26.67 5.85 9.17
CA GLN A 32 27.31 4.66 8.60
C GLN A 32 27.06 4.52 7.10
N ALA A 33 25.82 4.74 6.61
CA ALA A 33 25.47 4.47 5.22
C ALA A 33 25.93 5.57 4.26
N ILE A 34 25.82 6.87 4.63
CA ILE A 34 26.11 7.96 3.70
C ILE A 34 27.54 7.89 3.14
N PRO A 35 28.60 7.72 3.96
CA PRO A 35 29.97 7.59 3.43
C PRO A 35 30.13 6.41 2.47
N VAL A 36 29.50 5.27 2.75
CA VAL A 36 29.57 4.07 1.91
C VAL A 36 28.86 4.30 0.58
N VAL A 37 27.64 4.83 0.58
CA VAL A 37 26.88 5.13 -0.66
C VAL A 37 27.60 6.20 -1.49
N LEU A 38 28.30 7.16 -0.88
CA LEU A 38 29.14 8.13 -1.60
C LEU A 38 30.28 7.46 -2.39
N THR A 39 30.84 6.33 -1.91
CA THR A 39 31.81 5.55 -2.71
C THR A 39 31.17 4.85 -3.92
N GLY A 40 29.87 4.54 -3.84
CA GLY A 40 29.12 3.83 -4.89
C GLY A 40 29.08 2.31 -4.71
N GLN A 41 29.50 1.80 -3.55
CA GLN A 41 29.30 0.41 -3.16
C GLN A 41 27.83 0.12 -2.85
N ASP A 42 27.41 -1.13 -3.07
CA ASP A 42 26.11 -1.62 -2.65
C ASP A 42 26.01 -1.66 -1.13
N VAL A 43 24.81 -1.43 -0.59
CA VAL A 43 24.57 -1.38 0.86
C VAL A 43 23.37 -2.25 1.21
N MET A 44 23.52 -3.05 2.26
CA MET A 44 22.43 -3.79 2.89
C MET A 44 22.24 -3.24 4.31
N GLY A 45 21.22 -2.41 4.52
CA GLY A 45 20.99 -1.67 5.77
C GLY A 45 19.80 -2.19 6.57
N ALA A 46 20.03 -2.63 7.82
CA ALA A 46 18.99 -2.92 8.80
C ALA A 46 18.78 -1.69 9.69
N ALA A 47 17.63 -1.04 9.57
CA ALA A 47 17.18 0.00 10.48
C ALA A 47 15.65 0.17 10.44
N GLN A 48 15.05 0.40 11.60
CA GLN A 48 13.59 0.57 11.73
C GLN A 48 13.09 1.83 11.02
N THR A 49 11.77 1.90 10.79
CA THR A 49 11.10 3.09 10.22
C THR A 49 11.34 4.33 11.09
N GLY A 50 11.52 5.49 10.46
CA GLY A 50 11.76 6.75 11.16
C GLY A 50 13.19 6.98 11.68
N THR A 51 14.11 6.03 11.55
CA THR A 51 15.54 6.17 11.94
C THR A 51 16.37 7.10 11.04
N GLY A 52 15.76 7.79 10.06
CA GLY A 52 16.45 8.68 9.13
C GLY A 52 16.89 8.05 7.80
N LYS A 53 16.45 6.81 7.50
CA LYS A 53 16.78 6.05 6.28
C LYS A 53 16.66 6.85 4.98
N THR A 54 15.60 7.65 4.80
CA THR A 54 15.39 8.41 3.55
C THR A 54 16.57 9.32 3.23
N ALA A 55 17.08 10.08 4.20
CA ALA A 55 18.26 10.92 4.00
C ALA A 55 19.54 10.08 3.80
N ALA A 56 19.62 8.94 4.48
CA ALA A 56 20.77 8.03 4.41
C ALA A 56 21.01 7.46 2.99
N PHE A 57 19.96 7.29 2.18
CA PHE A 57 20.10 6.97 0.76
C PHE A 57 19.95 8.19 -0.16
N SER A 58 19.03 9.12 0.12
CA SER A 58 18.68 10.21 -0.83
C SER A 58 19.80 11.24 -0.98
N LEU A 59 20.45 11.66 0.12
CA LEU A 59 21.51 12.66 0.05
C LEU A 59 22.74 12.17 -0.75
N PRO A 60 23.32 10.99 -0.50
CA PRO A 60 24.45 10.51 -1.30
C PRO A 60 24.06 10.12 -2.74
N LEU A 61 22.81 9.69 -2.97
CA LEU A 61 22.27 9.44 -4.30
C LEU A 61 22.18 10.76 -5.10
N LEU A 62 21.54 11.79 -4.53
CA LEU A 62 21.45 13.12 -5.17
C LEU A 62 22.84 13.70 -5.42
N GLN A 63 23.75 13.65 -4.44
CA GLN A 63 25.15 14.09 -4.58
C GLN A 63 25.84 13.44 -5.78
N ARG A 64 25.63 12.12 -5.99
CA ARG A 64 26.21 11.38 -7.13
C ARG A 64 25.46 11.58 -8.44
N LEU A 65 24.26 12.16 -8.43
CA LEU A 65 23.50 12.55 -9.62
C LEU A 65 23.78 13.98 -10.11
N LEU A 66 24.35 14.87 -9.29
CA LEU A 66 24.66 16.27 -9.70
C LEU A 66 25.54 16.34 -10.97
N LYS A 67 26.39 15.34 -11.23
CA LYS A 67 27.15 15.21 -12.49
C LYS A 67 26.29 15.13 -13.76
N HIS A 68 25.00 14.81 -13.63
CA HIS A 68 24.00 14.72 -14.70
C HIS A 68 23.02 15.91 -14.69
N GLU A 69 23.18 16.85 -13.76
CA GLU A 69 22.29 18.01 -13.62
C GLU A 69 22.26 18.83 -14.92
N ASN A 70 21.05 19.21 -15.36
CA ASN A 70 20.86 19.84 -16.65
C ASN A 70 19.67 20.81 -16.64
N SER A 71 19.86 22.02 -17.16
CA SER A 71 18.82 23.05 -17.28
C SER A 71 18.02 22.99 -18.59
N SER A 72 18.34 22.05 -19.49
CA SER A 72 17.59 21.84 -20.73
C SER A 72 16.10 21.52 -20.47
N THR A 73 15.23 21.87 -21.40
CA THR A 73 13.82 21.45 -21.37
C THR A 73 13.58 20.11 -22.10
N SER A 74 14.59 19.56 -22.79
CA SER A 74 14.43 18.38 -23.66
C SER A 74 14.39 17.07 -22.86
N PRO A 75 13.27 16.30 -22.86
CA PRO A 75 13.13 15.09 -22.05
C PRO A 75 14.22 14.03 -22.27
N ALA A 76 14.81 13.98 -23.47
CA ALA A 76 15.91 13.09 -23.80
C ALA A 76 17.22 13.37 -23.01
N ARG A 77 17.34 14.54 -22.38
CA ARG A 77 18.43 14.86 -21.45
C ARG A 77 18.18 14.41 -20.00
N HIS A 78 16.95 14.00 -19.68
CA HIS A 78 16.49 13.65 -18.33
C HIS A 78 15.98 12.19 -18.26
N PRO A 79 16.81 11.18 -18.58
CA PRO A 79 16.44 9.78 -18.39
C PRO A 79 16.47 9.41 -16.90
N VAL A 80 15.74 8.36 -16.52
CA VAL A 80 15.75 7.85 -15.15
C VAL A 80 17.15 7.32 -14.81
N ARG A 81 17.83 8.00 -13.89
CA ARG A 81 19.16 7.67 -13.35
C ARG A 81 19.09 6.96 -12.01
N ALA A 82 18.05 7.24 -11.22
CA ALA A 82 17.80 6.61 -9.94
C ALA A 82 16.37 6.09 -9.87
N LEU A 83 16.21 4.90 -9.29
CA LEU A 83 14.95 4.27 -9.02
C LEU A 83 14.83 3.93 -7.52
N VAL A 84 13.80 4.44 -6.86
CA VAL A 84 13.46 4.13 -5.46
C VAL A 84 12.16 3.33 -5.44
N LEU A 85 12.21 2.10 -4.93
CA LEU A 85 11.08 1.17 -4.86
C LEU A 85 10.61 1.00 -3.41
N LEU A 86 9.29 1.15 -3.20
CA LEU A 86 8.67 1.16 -1.89
C LEU A 86 7.35 0.37 -1.89
N PRO A 87 6.98 -0.32 -0.78
CA PRO A 87 5.80 -1.20 -0.72
C PRO A 87 4.45 -0.47 -0.84
N THR A 88 4.37 0.82 -0.50
CA THR A 88 3.08 1.53 -0.49
C THR A 88 3.14 2.96 -0.98
N ARG A 89 2.02 3.39 -1.55
CA ARG A 89 1.75 4.71 -2.12
C ARG A 89 2.06 5.84 -1.15
N GLU A 90 1.66 5.68 0.12
CA GLU A 90 1.82 6.70 1.17
C GLU A 90 3.28 6.94 1.52
N LEU A 91 4.06 5.87 1.61
CA LEU A 91 5.51 5.91 1.84
C LEU A 91 6.24 6.45 0.60
N ALA A 92 5.82 6.04 -0.61
CA ALA A 92 6.37 6.52 -1.86
C ALA A 92 6.17 8.03 -2.04
N ASP A 93 4.98 8.54 -1.72
CA ASP A 93 4.70 9.98 -1.77
C ASP A 93 5.52 10.75 -0.74
N GLN A 94 5.56 10.30 0.53
CA GLN A 94 6.40 10.89 1.57
C GLN A 94 7.88 10.94 1.17
N VAL A 95 8.43 9.84 0.65
CA VAL A 95 9.84 9.77 0.23
C VAL A 95 10.11 10.66 -0.98
N ALA A 96 9.17 10.77 -1.92
CA ALA A 96 9.28 11.72 -3.04
C ALA A 96 9.22 13.18 -2.57
N GLN A 97 8.37 13.53 -1.60
CA GLN A 97 8.35 14.85 -0.97
C GLN A 97 9.69 15.18 -0.30
N GLN A 98 10.27 14.23 0.45
CA GLN A 98 11.59 14.39 1.09
C GLN A 98 12.72 14.54 0.06
N ILE A 99 12.74 13.71 -0.99
CA ILE A 99 13.69 13.84 -2.11
C ILE A 99 13.59 15.22 -2.77
N LYS A 100 12.37 15.71 -3.01
CA LYS A 100 12.12 17.04 -3.60
C LYS A 100 12.60 18.18 -2.68
N GLN A 101 12.51 18.01 -1.36
CA GLN A 101 13.05 18.98 -0.39
C GLN A 101 14.58 18.99 -0.41
N TYR A 102 15.25 17.82 -0.35
CA TYR A 102 16.71 17.75 -0.45
C TYR A 102 17.25 18.30 -1.79
N ALA A 103 16.51 18.11 -2.88
CA ALA A 103 16.88 18.54 -4.23
C ALA A 103 16.47 20.00 -4.56
N VAL A 104 15.88 20.76 -3.63
CA VAL A 104 15.20 22.04 -3.93
C VAL A 104 16.09 23.12 -4.55
N HIS A 105 17.40 23.10 -4.28
CA HIS A 105 18.40 24.03 -4.86
C HIS A 105 19.13 23.44 -6.08
N THR A 106 18.57 22.43 -6.73
CA THR A 106 19.15 21.72 -7.88
C THR A 106 18.15 21.63 -9.04
N ASN A 107 18.65 21.42 -10.26
CA ASN A 107 17.82 21.17 -11.45
C ASN A 107 17.44 19.68 -11.61
N LEU A 108 17.75 18.81 -10.64
CA LEU A 108 17.39 17.38 -10.67
C LEU A 108 15.88 17.19 -10.49
N ARG A 109 15.25 16.43 -11.39
CA ARG A 109 13.81 16.18 -11.38
C ARG A 109 13.50 14.90 -10.64
N SER A 110 12.54 15.00 -9.71
CA SER A 110 11.99 13.85 -8.97
C SER A 110 10.50 13.72 -9.21
N MET A 111 10.03 12.47 -9.36
CA MET A 111 8.61 12.16 -9.57
C MET A 111 8.22 10.88 -8.84
N VAL A 112 6.98 10.81 -8.36
CA VAL A 112 6.39 9.58 -7.80
C VAL A 112 5.38 8.93 -8.77
N VAL A 113 5.41 7.61 -8.91
CA VAL A 113 4.39 6.82 -9.63
C VAL A 113 3.84 5.70 -8.74
N PHE A 114 2.53 5.75 -8.48
CA PHE A 114 1.86 4.72 -7.69
C PHE A 114 0.43 4.42 -8.14
N GLY A 115 -0.03 3.20 -7.83
CA GLY A 115 -1.31 2.67 -8.29
C GLY A 115 -2.53 3.36 -7.70
N GLY A 116 -3.71 3.13 -8.26
CA GLY A 116 -4.98 3.67 -7.74
C GLY A 116 -5.20 5.17 -7.97
N MET A 117 -4.24 5.87 -8.57
CA MET A 117 -4.47 7.13 -9.28
C MET A 117 -4.50 6.89 -10.79
N ASP A 118 -5.11 7.83 -11.49
CA ASP A 118 -5.24 7.84 -12.94
C ASP A 118 -3.88 7.74 -13.65
N MET A 119 -3.82 7.01 -14.76
CA MET A 119 -2.55 6.75 -15.46
C MET A 119 -2.06 7.99 -16.23
N LYS A 120 -3.00 8.77 -16.79
CA LYS A 120 -2.69 9.85 -17.73
C LYS A 120 -1.81 10.98 -17.14
N PRO A 121 -2.05 11.51 -15.92
CA PRO A 121 -1.17 12.51 -15.32
C PRO A 121 0.26 11.99 -15.12
N GLN A 122 0.39 10.76 -14.63
CA GLN A 122 1.71 10.13 -14.44
C GLN A 122 2.44 9.92 -15.77
N THR A 123 1.73 9.50 -16.82
CA THR A 123 2.28 9.40 -18.18
C THR A 123 2.72 10.74 -18.76
N LEU A 124 1.99 11.83 -18.49
CA LEU A 124 2.35 13.17 -18.99
C LEU A 124 3.59 13.73 -18.28
N GLU A 125 3.74 13.48 -16.99
CA GLU A 125 4.91 13.96 -16.23
C GLU A 125 6.18 13.17 -16.57
N LEU A 126 6.11 11.84 -16.66
CA LEU A 126 7.23 10.99 -17.13
C LEU A 126 7.76 11.43 -18.51
N LYS A 127 6.87 11.88 -19.40
CA LYS A 127 7.22 12.37 -20.74
C LYS A 127 7.99 13.70 -20.75
N LYS A 128 8.09 14.42 -19.61
CA LYS A 128 8.99 15.58 -19.46
C LYS A 128 10.43 15.17 -19.12
N GLY A 129 10.63 13.90 -18.76
CA GLY A 129 11.91 13.35 -18.29
C GLY A 129 12.19 13.68 -16.82
N VAL A 130 12.76 12.71 -16.11
CA VAL A 130 12.89 12.64 -14.65
C VAL A 130 14.17 11.86 -14.31
N GLU A 131 15.10 12.43 -13.55
CA GLU A 131 16.30 11.70 -13.09
C GLU A 131 15.99 10.71 -11.94
N VAL A 132 15.14 11.10 -10.99
CA VAL A 132 14.82 10.31 -9.78
C VAL A 132 13.37 9.85 -9.78
N LEU A 133 13.15 8.57 -10.10
CA LEU A 133 11.82 7.96 -10.09
C LEU A 133 11.58 7.23 -8.77
N VAL A 134 10.52 7.62 -8.06
CA VAL A 134 10.04 6.98 -6.83
C VAL A 134 8.78 6.18 -7.17
N ALA A 135 8.70 4.90 -6.79
CA ALA A 135 7.63 4.04 -7.31
C ALA A 135 7.17 2.92 -6.37
N THR A 136 5.89 2.55 -6.50
CA THR A 136 5.38 1.25 -6.03
C THR A 136 5.50 0.20 -7.14
N PRO A 137 5.97 -1.04 -6.88
CA PRO A 137 6.30 -2.03 -7.91
C PRO A 137 5.27 -2.22 -9.04
N GLY A 138 4.01 -2.56 -8.72
CA GLY A 138 2.99 -2.83 -9.74
C GLY A 138 2.75 -1.66 -10.71
N ARG A 139 2.67 -0.40 -10.22
CA ARG A 139 2.51 0.76 -11.10
C ARG A 139 3.76 1.06 -11.93
N LEU A 140 4.96 0.69 -11.46
CA LEU A 140 6.13 0.80 -12.31
C LEU A 140 6.06 -0.19 -13.48
N LEU A 141 5.58 -1.41 -13.24
CA LEU A 141 5.33 -2.39 -14.31
C LEU A 141 4.26 -1.89 -15.29
N ASP A 142 3.13 -1.33 -14.82
CA ASP A 142 2.14 -0.69 -15.70
C ASP A 142 2.80 0.30 -16.67
N HIS A 143 3.73 1.14 -16.17
CA HIS A 143 4.44 2.15 -16.96
C HIS A 143 5.52 1.57 -17.89
N ILE A 144 6.18 0.47 -17.50
CA ILE A 144 7.14 -0.25 -18.36
C ILE A 144 6.41 -0.94 -19.51
N GLU A 145 5.32 -1.66 -19.22
CA GLU A 145 4.51 -2.37 -20.21
C GLU A 145 3.84 -1.40 -21.20
N ALA A 146 3.33 -0.27 -20.70
CA ALA A 146 2.80 0.83 -21.53
C ALA A 146 3.90 1.65 -22.25
N LYS A 147 5.19 1.36 -22.03
CA LYS A 147 6.36 2.06 -22.59
C LYS A 147 6.39 3.57 -22.27
N ASN A 148 5.84 3.95 -21.12
CA ASN A 148 5.88 5.31 -20.58
C ASN A 148 7.22 5.64 -19.90
N VAL A 149 8.00 4.62 -19.53
CA VAL A 149 9.32 4.76 -18.90
C VAL A 149 10.31 3.75 -19.49
N VAL A 150 11.59 4.12 -19.53
CA VAL A 150 12.71 3.23 -19.88
C VAL A 150 13.79 3.35 -18.81
N LEU A 151 14.25 2.22 -18.28
CA LEU A 151 15.12 2.16 -17.11
C LEU A 151 16.56 1.75 -17.43
N ASN A 152 16.92 1.69 -18.72
CA ASN A 152 18.24 1.26 -19.21
C ASN A 152 19.40 2.22 -18.89
N GLN A 153 19.14 3.34 -18.22
CA GLN A 153 20.13 4.33 -17.77
C GLN A 153 20.15 4.50 -16.24
N VAL A 154 19.46 3.62 -15.50
CA VAL A 154 19.46 3.61 -14.04
C VAL A 154 20.83 3.19 -13.51
N GLU A 155 21.50 4.10 -12.83
CA GLU A 155 22.78 3.90 -12.14
C GLU A 155 22.58 3.55 -10.66
N TYR A 156 21.46 3.94 -10.06
CA TYR A 156 21.17 3.75 -8.62
C TYR A 156 19.80 3.12 -8.41
N VAL A 157 19.73 2.07 -7.59
CA VAL A 157 18.49 1.42 -7.19
C VAL A 157 18.38 1.38 -5.68
N VAL A 158 17.23 1.75 -5.15
CA VAL A 158 16.92 1.67 -3.71
C VAL A 158 15.70 0.78 -3.52
N LEU A 159 15.78 -0.20 -2.62
CA LEU A 159 14.67 -1.01 -2.14
C LEU A 159 14.45 -0.64 -0.66
N ASP A 160 13.45 0.18 -0.31
CA ASP A 160 13.16 0.53 1.09
C ASP A 160 11.87 -0.13 1.61
N GLU A 161 11.85 -0.48 2.89
CA GLU A 161 10.94 -1.46 3.50
C GLU A 161 10.88 -2.76 2.67
N ALA A 162 12.06 -3.28 2.33
CA ALA A 162 12.22 -4.46 1.48
C ALA A 162 11.57 -5.72 2.06
N ASP A 163 11.62 -5.91 3.39
CA ASP A 163 10.89 -6.96 4.12
C ASP A 163 9.38 -6.87 3.84
N ARG A 164 8.81 -5.68 4.03
CA ARG A 164 7.39 -5.43 3.75
C ARG A 164 7.01 -5.61 2.27
N MET A 165 7.93 -5.37 1.33
CA MET A 165 7.68 -5.70 -0.08
C MET A 165 7.53 -7.21 -0.31
N LEU A 166 8.22 -8.05 0.47
CA LEU A 166 8.01 -9.49 0.46
C LEU A 166 6.69 -9.87 1.15
N ASP A 167 6.37 -9.28 2.31
CA ASP A 167 5.11 -9.55 3.05
C ASP A 167 3.84 -9.30 2.21
N ILE A 168 3.86 -8.27 1.37
CA ILE A 168 2.73 -7.89 0.50
C ILE A 168 2.74 -8.68 -0.82
N GLY A 169 3.79 -9.49 -1.06
CA GLY A 169 3.89 -10.39 -2.22
C GLY A 169 4.49 -9.76 -3.47
N PHE A 170 5.13 -8.59 -3.40
CA PHE A 170 5.75 -7.92 -4.55
C PHE A 170 7.05 -8.57 -5.05
N LEU A 171 7.48 -9.72 -4.52
CA LEU A 171 8.68 -10.41 -4.98
C LEU A 171 8.70 -10.67 -6.51
N PRO A 172 7.64 -11.19 -7.16
CA PRO A 172 7.65 -11.40 -8.61
C PRO A 172 7.73 -10.06 -9.39
N ASP A 173 7.11 -9.00 -8.87
CA ASP A 173 7.13 -7.68 -9.49
C ASP A 173 8.52 -7.05 -9.40
N LEU A 174 9.17 -7.14 -8.23
CA LEU A 174 10.56 -6.74 -8.06
C LEU A 174 11.49 -7.52 -9.00
N GLN A 175 11.33 -8.84 -9.12
CA GLN A 175 12.11 -9.67 -10.04
C GLN A 175 11.99 -9.19 -11.49
N ARG A 176 10.76 -8.84 -11.94
CA ARG A 176 10.51 -8.26 -13.28
C ARG A 176 11.16 -6.90 -13.44
N ILE A 177 10.92 -5.96 -12.53
CA ILE A 177 11.50 -4.61 -12.57
C ILE A 177 13.02 -4.67 -12.64
N LEU A 178 13.66 -5.44 -11.77
CA LEU A 178 15.11 -5.57 -11.67
C LEU A 178 15.75 -6.21 -12.91
N SER A 179 14.96 -6.93 -13.74
CA SER A 179 15.38 -7.47 -15.04
C SER A 179 15.44 -6.42 -16.17
N HIS A 180 14.72 -5.30 -16.02
CA HIS A 180 14.77 -4.17 -16.96
C HIS A 180 15.92 -3.18 -16.68
N LEU A 181 16.72 -3.41 -15.63
CA LEU A 181 17.77 -2.49 -15.18
C LEU A 181 19.16 -2.91 -15.69
N PRO A 182 20.11 -1.97 -15.84
CA PRO A 182 21.51 -2.29 -16.11
C PRO A 182 22.10 -3.29 -15.09
N LYS A 183 22.99 -4.17 -15.57
CA LYS A 183 23.75 -5.09 -14.70
C LYS A 183 24.78 -4.37 -13.83
N GLN A 184 25.39 -3.31 -14.37
CA GLN A 184 26.29 -2.42 -13.64
C GLN A 184 25.48 -1.23 -13.12
N ARG A 185 25.31 -1.18 -11.81
CA ARG A 185 24.56 -0.16 -11.04
C ARG A 185 24.93 -0.31 -9.56
N THR A 186 24.71 0.72 -8.76
CA THR A 186 24.73 0.62 -7.30
C THR A 186 23.32 0.24 -6.80
N THR A 187 23.21 -0.81 -5.99
CA THR A 187 21.95 -1.26 -5.39
C THR A 187 21.99 -1.14 -3.86
N LEU A 188 21.01 -0.44 -3.30
CA LEU A 188 20.85 -0.21 -1.86
C LEU A 188 19.57 -0.92 -1.38
N LEU A 189 19.68 -1.79 -0.39
CA LEU A 189 18.55 -2.49 0.21
C LEU A 189 18.42 -2.07 1.67
N PHE A 190 17.26 -1.51 2.02
CA PHE A 190 16.91 -1.08 3.36
C PHE A 190 15.71 -1.87 3.89
N SER A 191 15.86 -2.41 5.09
CA SER A 191 14.91 -3.33 5.72
C SER A 191 14.81 -3.01 7.21
N ALA A 192 13.70 -3.37 7.88
CA ALA A 192 13.66 -3.36 9.35
C ALA A 192 14.33 -4.61 9.92
N THR A 193 14.36 -5.72 9.16
CA THR A 193 15.00 -6.99 9.55
C THR A 193 15.79 -7.64 8.41
N PHE A 194 16.77 -8.48 8.75
CA PHE A 194 17.44 -9.37 7.79
C PHE A 194 16.96 -10.81 7.95
N SER A 195 15.70 -11.06 7.59
CA SER A 195 15.15 -12.41 7.46
C SER A 195 15.92 -13.25 6.41
N THR A 196 15.70 -14.56 6.39
CA THR A 196 16.30 -15.47 5.40
C THR A 196 15.91 -15.08 3.96
N GLU A 197 14.67 -14.62 3.77
CA GLU A 197 14.12 -14.18 2.50
C GLU A 197 14.78 -12.88 2.03
N ILE A 198 15.05 -11.96 2.97
CA ILE A 198 15.77 -10.70 2.70
C ILE A 198 17.25 -10.96 2.40
N LYS A 199 17.91 -11.88 3.10
CA LYS A 199 19.29 -12.30 2.77
C LYS A 199 19.35 -12.97 1.39
N ARG A 200 18.35 -13.79 1.03
CA ARG A 200 18.21 -14.38 -0.31
C ARG A 200 17.94 -13.32 -1.39
N LEU A 201 17.09 -12.33 -1.12
CA LEU A 201 16.85 -11.20 -2.03
C LEU A 201 18.14 -10.40 -2.26
N ALA A 202 18.87 -10.07 -1.18
CA ALA A 202 20.13 -9.35 -1.25
C ALA A 202 21.17 -10.09 -2.10
N GLY A 203 21.41 -11.37 -1.80
CA GLY A 203 22.35 -12.22 -2.55
C GLY A 203 21.96 -12.50 -4.01
N SER A 204 20.73 -12.14 -4.42
CA SER A 204 20.29 -12.22 -5.82
C SER A 204 20.52 -10.93 -6.62
N TYR A 205 20.73 -9.79 -5.95
CA TYR A 205 20.61 -8.47 -6.60
C TYR A 205 21.68 -7.43 -6.23
N LEU A 206 22.38 -7.62 -5.10
CA LEU A 206 23.46 -6.74 -4.67
C LEU A 206 24.81 -7.39 -4.99
N GLN A 207 25.86 -6.60 -5.20
CA GLN A 207 27.21 -7.06 -5.53
C GLN A 207 28.18 -6.70 -4.41
N ASN A 208 28.63 -7.72 -3.66
CA ASN A 208 29.51 -7.57 -2.48
C ASN A 208 29.08 -6.43 -1.52
N PRO A 209 27.81 -6.39 -1.06
CA PRO A 209 27.29 -5.25 -0.33
C PRO A 209 27.93 -5.07 1.04
N VAL A 210 28.09 -3.81 1.45
CA VAL A 210 28.43 -3.46 2.82
C VAL A 210 27.18 -3.63 3.69
N THR A 211 27.22 -4.58 4.63
CA THR A 211 26.15 -4.82 5.60
C THR A 211 26.25 -3.81 6.74
N ILE A 212 25.17 -3.07 7.00
CA ILE A 212 25.08 -2.05 8.04
C ILE A 212 23.91 -2.41 8.96
N GLU A 213 24.21 -3.00 10.11
CA GLU A 213 23.23 -3.28 11.16
C GLU A 213 23.29 -2.16 12.21
N VAL A 214 22.33 -1.23 12.14
CA VAL A 214 22.09 -0.34 13.27
C VAL A 214 21.32 -1.12 14.32
N ALA A 215 21.90 -1.22 15.51
CA ALA A 215 21.25 -1.86 16.66
C ALA A 215 19.82 -1.33 16.81
N ARG A 216 18.85 -2.26 16.95
CA ARG A 216 17.47 -1.89 17.28
C ARG A 216 17.50 -1.03 18.55
N PRO A 217 16.80 0.11 18.60
CA PRO A 217 16.53 0.76 19.86
C PRO A 217 15.63 -0.16 20.69
N ASN A 218 16.25 -0.98 21.55
CA ASN A 218 15.55 -1.78 22.55
C ASN A 218 14.76 -0.87 23.51
N GLU A 219 15.15 0.41 23.58
CA GLU A 219 14.42 1.52 24.21
C GLU A 219 12.96 1.60 23.74
N THR A 220 12.63 1.28 22.48
CA THR A 220 11.23 1.31 21.99
C THR A 220 10.32 0.32 22.72
N ALA A 221 10.87 -0.72 23.37
CA ALA A 221 10.10 -1.62 24.23
C ALA A 221 10.10 -1.17 25.71
N ALA A 222 11.01 -0.28 26.10
CA ALA A 222 11.15 0.26 27.46
C ALA A 222 10.32 1.53 27.68
N THR A 223 10.09 2.33 26.63
CA THR A 223 9.22 3.53 26.64
C THR A 223 7.74 3.21 26.48
N ILE A 224 7.39 2.00 26.04
CA ILE A 224 5.99 1.58 25.81
C ILE A 224 5.49 0.73 26.96
N THR A 225 4.51 1.25 27.71
CA THR A 225 3.68 0.46 28.62
C THR A 225 2.77 -0.44 27.80
N GLN A 226 3.04 -1.75 27.84
CA GLN A 226 2.29 -2.78 27.12
C GLN A 226 1.29 -3.45 28.08
N GLN A 227 0.00 -3.39 27.74
CA GLN A 227 -1.08 -4.00 28.52
C GLN A 227 -1.88 -4.96 27.64
N PHE A 228 -2.18 -6.14 28.19
CA PHE A 228 -2.97 -7.16 27.52
C PHE A 228 -4.20 -7.48 28.37
N TYR A 229 -5.37 -7.32 27.79
CA TYR A 229 -6.65 -7.58 28.44
C TYR A 229 -7.29 -8.83 27.87
N SER A 230 -7.72 -9.74 28.74
CA SER A 230 -8.61 -10.84 28.40
C SER A 230 -10.03 -10.29 28.19
N VAL A 231 -10.55 -10.35 26.96
CA VAL A 231 -11.86 -9.78 26.59
C VAL A 231 -12.59 -10.72 25.62
N SER A 232 -13.89 -10.91 25.81
CA SER A 232 -14.72 -11.66 24.85
C SER A 232 -14.76 -10.93 23.49
N VAL A 233 -15.03 -11.66 22.40
CA VAL A 233 -15.07 -11.05 21.05
C VAL A 233 -16.12 -9.94 20.97
N ASP A 234 -17.27 -10.13 21.61
CA ASP A 234 -18.38 -9.17 21.64
C ASP A 234 -18.09 -7.97 22.56
N ASP A 235 -17.41 -8.20 23.69
CA ASP A 235 -17.05 -7.14 24.64
C ASP A 235 -15.91 -6.23 24.16
N LYS A 236 -15.10 -6.64 23.16
CA LYS A 236 -13.97 -5.83 22.65
C LYS A 236 -14.36 -4.40 22.30
N TYR A 237 -15.57 -4.19 21.75
CA TYR A 237 -16.08 -2.86 21.43
C TYR A 237 -16.33 -2.01 22.69
N ASN A 238 -16.94 -2.61 23.72
CA ASN A 238 -17.26 -1.93 24.97
C ASN A 238 -15.98 -1.63 25.77
N ALA A 239 -15.03 -2.57 25.80
CA ALA A 239 -13.71 -2.37 26.39
C ALA A 239 -12.92 -1.23 25.71
N LEU A 240 -12.91 -1.19 24.37
CA LEU A 240 -12.30 -0.07 23.62
C LEU A 240 -12.93 1.28 24.00
N ARG A 241 -14.26 1.37 23.94
CA ARG A 241 -15.01 2.59 24.28
C ARG A 241 -14.77 3.03 25.72
N HIS A 242 -14.71 2.08 26.67
CA HIS A 242 -14.46 2.35 28.08
C HIS A 242 -13.05 2.91 28.27
N LEU A 243 -12.01 2.21 27.81
CA LEU A 243 -10.61 2.61 28.03
C LEU A 243 -10.26 3.95 27.37
N ILE A 244 -10.78 4.23 26.16
CA ILE A 244 -10.58 5.55 25.52
C ILE A 244 -11.20 6.67 26.36
N LYS A 245 -12.41 6.46 26.91
CA LYS A 245 -13.11 7.49 27.71
C LYS A 245 -12.49 7.65 29.11
N ALA A 246 -12.19 6.56 29.80
CA ALA A 246 -11.60 6.56 31.14
C ALA A 246 -10.21 7.22 31.15
N ASN A 247 -9.36 6.90 30.17
CA ASN A 247 -7.99 7.40 30.10
C ASN A 247 -7.87 8.69 29.25
N GLY A 248 -8.98 9.28 28.80
CA GLY A 248 -9.02 10.52 28.03
C GLY A 248 -8.24 10.51 26.70
N MET A 249 -7.98 9.32 26.15
CA MET A 249 -7.01 9.12 25.07
C MET A 249 -7.44 9.78 23.75
N LYS A 250 -6.53 10.55 23.16
CA LYS A 250 -6.68 11.22 21.86
C LYS A 250 -5.50 10.88 20.95
N GLN A 251 -5.71 11.01 19.63
CA GLN A 251 -4.77 10.59 18.57
C GLN A 251 -4.24 9.17 18.78
N ALA A 252 -5.11 8.17 18.76
CA ALA A 252 -4.75 6.75 18.86
C ALA A 252 -4.93 5.99 17.54
N PHE A 253 -4.04 5.03 17.27
CA PHE A 253 -4.26 4.01 16.24
C PHE A 253 -5.11 2.86 16.81
N VAL A 254 -6.05 2.31 16.03
CA VAL A 254 -6.84 1.14 16.40
C VAL A 254 -6.73 0.07 15.31
N PHE A 255 -5.93 -0.97 15.56
CA PHE A 255 -5.60 -2.00 14.59
C PHE A 255 -6.61 -3.16 14.59
N CYS A 256 -7.19 -3.44 13.41
CA CYS A 256 -8.03 -4.59 13.13
C CYS A 256 -7.40 -5.47 12.04
N ASN A 257 -7.64 -6.78 12.11
CA ASN A 257 -7.08 -7.75 11.15
C ASN A 257 -7.84 -7.78 9.81
N SER A 258 -9.01 -7.13 9.70
CA SER A 258 -9.81 -7.14 8.46
C SER A 258 -10.35 -5.77 8.06
N LYS A 259 -10.43 -5.54 6.74
CA LYS A 259 -10.99 -4.32 6.13
C LYS A 259 -12.45 -4.06 6.53
N LEU A 260 -13.26 -5.13 6.58
CA LEU A 260 -14.65 -5.07 6.99
C LEU A 260 -14.80 -4.81 8.51
N GLY A 261 -13.92 -5.37 9.33
CA GLY A 261 -13.84 -5.08 10.76
C GLY A 261 -13.55 -3.59 11.01
N CYS A 262 -12.47 -3.08 10.40
CA CYS A 262 -12.11 -1.66 10.42
C CYS A 262 -13.28 -0.75 9.99
N ALA A 263 -13.91 -1.04 8.85
CA ALA A 263 -15.06 -0.28 8.32
C ALA A 263 -16.34 -0.40 9.18
N ARG A 264 -16.48 -1.43 10.01
CA ARG A 264 -17.59 -1.57 10.98
C ARG A 264 -17.27 -0.83 12.28
N LEU A 265 -16.05 -0.99 12.81
CA LEU A 265 -15.61 -0.40 14.06
C LEU A 265 -15.61 1.13 14.01
N ALA A 266 -15.04 1.73 12.95
CA ALA A 266 -15.06 3.18 12.76
C ALA A 266 -16.51 3.73 12.76
N ARG A 267 -17.43 3.12 12.00
CA ARG A 267 -18.85 3.54 11.97
C ARG A 267 -19.60 3.30 13.29
N SER A 268 -19.11 2.45 14.19
CA SER A 268 -19.67 2.33 15.54
C SER A 268 -19.14 3.44 16.45
N LEU A 269 -17.83 3.67 16.44
CA LEU A 269 -17.19 4.76 17.18
C LEU A 269 -17.73 6.14 16.76
N GLU A 270 -17.92 6.37 15.47
CA GLU A 270 -18.52 7.59 14.90
C GLU A 270 -19.95 7.82 15.42
N ARG A 271 -20.79 6.77 15.47
CA ARG A 271 -22.15 6.82 16.04
C ARG A 271 -22.17 7.06 17.56
N ASP A 272 -21.12 6.66 18.27
CA ASP A 272 -20.93 6.92 19.70
C ASP A 272 -20.25 8.29 19.98
N GLY A 273 -20.06 9.12 18.95
CA GLY A 273 -19.58 10.49 19.05
C GLY A 273 -18.06 10.67 19.01
N PHE A 274 -17.29 9.63 18.70
CA PHE A 274 -15.83 9.73 18.58
C PHE A 274 -15.42 10.28 17.21
N ARG A 275 -14.46 11.21 17.19
CA ARG A 275 -13.85 11.70 15.95
C ARG A 275 -12.92 10.63 15.37
N THR A 276 -13.41 9.85 14.42
CA THR A 276 -12.71 8.65 13.91
C THR A 276 -12.66 8.61 12.39
N SER A 277 -11.70 7.87 11.84
CA SER A 277 -11.65 7.55 10.41
C SER A 277 -11.12 6.14 10.18
N ALA A 278 -11.48 5.55 9.04
CA ALA A 278 -11.12 4.18 8.66
C ALA A 278 -10.08 4.18 7.54
N LEU A 279 -8.98 3.46 7.74
CA LEU A 279 -7.86 3.34 6.80
C LEU A 279 -7.63 1.87 6.42
N HIS A 280 -8.15 1.46 5.27
CA HIS A 280 -8.09 0.09 4.76
C HIS A 280 -8.02 0.06 3.23
N GLY A 281 -7.70 -1.09 2.63
CA GLY A 281 -7.51 -1.25 1.18
C GLY A 281 -8.70 -0.82 0.30
N ASP A 282 -9.94 -0.94 0.81
CA ASP A 282 -11.15 -0.55 0.06
C ASP A 282 -11.45 0.98 0.07
N LYS A 283 -10.62 1.80 0.72
CA LYS A 283 -10.76 3.28 0.66
C LYS A 283 -10.12 3.83 -0.60
N SER A 284 -10.69 4.89 -1.18
CA SER A 284 -10.05 5.63 -2.27
C SER A 284 -8.72 6.25 -1.82
N GLN A 285 -7.85 6.60 -2.76
CA GLN A 285 -6.57 7.21 -2.39
C GLN A 285 -6.77 8.56 -1.69
N ASP A 286 -7.70 9.37 -2.18
CA ASP A 286 -8.03 10.69 -1.62
C ASP A 286 -8.68 10.57 -0.23
N GLU A 287 -9.52 9.55 -0.01
CA GLU A 287 -10.04 9.23 1.32
C GLU A 287 -8.92 8.84 2.30
N ARG A 288 -7.95 8.02 1.86
CA ARG A 288 -6.81 7.61 2.69
C ARG A 288 -5.92 8.80 3.02
N LEU A 289 -5.59 9.64 2.05
CA LEU A 289 -4.82 10.88 2.26
C LEU A 289 -5.55 11.85 3.20
N LYS A 290 -6.85 12.08 2.99
CA LYS A 290 -7.67 12.95 3.85
C LYS A 290 -7.77 12.42 5.29
N ALA A 291 -7.91 11.11 5.49
CA ALA A 291 -7.90 10.49 6.83
C ALA A 291 -6.55 10.68 7.53
N LEU A 292 -5.44 10.52 6.79
CA LEU A 292 -4.08 10.77 7.25
C LEU A 292 -3.84 12.23 7.64
N GLU A 293 -4.25 13.18 6.80
CA GLU A 293 -4.16 14.61 7.10
C GLU A 293 -5.01 15.00 8.31
N GLY A 294 -6.27 14.58 8.37
CA GLY A 294 -7.15 14.89 9.49
C GLY A 294 -6.63 14.34 10.81
N PHE A 295 -6.03 13.15 10.81
CA PHE A 295 -5.37 12.60 12.00
C PHE A 295 -4.11 13.40 12.39
N LYS A 296 -3.26 13.79 11.42
CA LYS A 296 -2.09 14.65 11.66
C LYS A 296 -2.46 16.03 12.20
N LYS A 297 -3.58 16.60 11.75
CA LYS A 297 -4.12 17.91 12.20
C LYS A 297 -4.87 17.83 13.54
N GLY A 298 -5.08 16.64 14.09
CA GLY A 298 -5.90 16.44 15.28
C GLY A 298 -7.40 16.69 15.06
N GLU A 299 -7.86 16.67 13.80
CA GLU A 299 -9.28 16.68 13.42
C GLU A 299 -9.93 15.31 13.71
N VAL A 300 -9.15 14.24 13.57
CA VAL A 300 -9.50 12.85 13.89
C VAL A 300 -8.71 12.39 15.11
N ASP A 301 -9.40 11.88 16.15
CA ASP A 301 -8.78 11.32 17.35
C ASP A 301 -8.44 9.83 17.22
N LEU A 302 -9.21 9.05 16.44
CA LEU A 302 -9.08 7.59 16.35
C LEU A 302 -8.94 7.12 14.91
N LEU A 303 -7.74 6.69 14.52
CA LEU A 303 -7.47 6.14 13.19
C LEU A 303 -7.57 4.61 13.23
N VAL A 304 -8.75 4.09 12.86
CA VAL A 304 -8.99 2.64 12.77
C VAL A 304 -8.36 2.14 11.47
N CYS A 305 -7.56 1.07 11.53
CA CYS A 305 -6.75 0.67 10.39
C CYS A 305 -6.45 -0.84 10.33
N THR A 306 -6.02 -1.31 9.16
CA THR A 306 -5.38 -2.62 8.98
C THR A 306 -3.88 -2.47 8.76
N ASP A 307 -3.08 -3.49 9.11
CA ASP A 307 -1.61 -3.47 9.01
C ASP A 307 -1.11 -3.00 7.64
N VAL A 308 -1.62 -3.61 6.57
CA VAL A 308 -1.25 -3.29 5.17
C VAL A 308 -1.39 -1.79 4.87
N ALA A 309 -2.45 -1.16 5.39
CA ALA A 309 -2.78 0.24 5.15
C ALA A 309 -2.10 1.23 6.13
N ALA A 310 -1.60 0.76 7.27
CA ALA A 310 -1.00 1.56 8.34
C ALA A 310 0.53 1.41 8.53
N ARG A 311 1.13 0.33 8.01
CA ARG A 311 2.59 0.25 7.81
C ARG A 311 3.04 1.37 6.84
N GLY A 312 4.28 1.85 6.96
CA GLY A 312 4.86 2.91 6.11
C GLY A 312 4.19 4.29 6.17
N LEU A 313 3.31 4.56 7.13
CA LEU A 313 2.80 5.91 7.35
C LEU A 313 3.78 6.75 8.16
N ASP A 314 4.01 8.00 7.74
CA ASP A 314 4.73 8.98 8.56
C ASP A 314 3.81 9.71 9.52
N ILE A 315 3.16 8.93 10.37
CA ILE A 315 2.64 9.38 11.65
C ILE A 315 3.51 8.67 12.69
N LYS A 316 4.37 9.44 13.36
CA LYS A 316 5.23 9.00 14.44
C LYS A 316 4.62 9.47 15.76
N ASP A 317 4.78 8.65 16.79
CA ASP A 317 4.59 9.02 18.18
C ASP A 317 3.17 9.47 18.56
N VAL A 318 2.21 8.58 18.33
CA VAL A 318 0.88 8.69 18.95
C VAL A 318 0.95 8.41 20.46
N PRO A 319 0.13 9.03 21.32
CA PRO A 319 0.07 8.67 22.74
C PRO A 319 -0.37 7.23 23.02
N ALA A 320 -1.19 6.63 22.14
CA ALA A 320 -1.73 5.29 22.34
C ALA A 320 -1.91 4.46 21.05
N VAL A 321 -1.78 3.15 21.19
CA VAL A 321 -2.07 2.12 20.17
C VAL A 321 -2.98 1.06 20.79
N PHE A 322 -4.10 0.78 20.12
CA PHE A 322 -5.00 -0.31 20.46
C PHE A 322 -4.86 -1.45 19.44
N ASN A 323 -4.42 -2.63 19.88
CA ASN A 323 -4.60 -3.88 19.14
C ASN A 323 -6.00 -4.42 19.42
N PHE A 324 -6.97 -4.04 18.60
CA PHE A 324 -8.35 -4.54 18.71
C PHE A 324 -8.41 -6.04 18.38
N ASP A 325 -7.71 -6.43 17.31
CA ASP A 325 -7.40 -7.83 17.00
C ASP A 325 -5.91 -8.09 17.25
N ILE A 326 -5.54 -9.27 17.77
CA ILE A 326 -4.13 -9.66 17.87
C ILE A 326 -3.61 -10.01 16.47
N PRO A 327 -2.45 -9.51 16.02
CA PRO A 327 -1.96 -9.76 14.66
C PRO A 327 -1.64 -11.24 14.43
N PHE A 328 -1.76 -11.70 13.18
CA PHE A 328 -1.47 -13.10 12.82
C PHE A 328 0.02 -13.47 12.88
N ASN A 329 0.91 -12.46 12.83
CA ASN A 329 2.37 -12.60 12.94
C ASN A 329 2.87 -11.79 14.16
N ALA A 330 3.88 -12.29 14.86
CA ALA A 330 4.43 -11.63 16.05
C ALA A 330 5.18 -10.33 15.70
N GLU A 331 5.83 -10.29 14.54
CA GLU A 331 6.58 -9.15 14.03
C GLU A 331 5.67 -7.93 13.82
N ASP A 332 4.43 -8.16 13.38
CA ASP A 332 3.44 -7.09 13.22
C ASP A 332 3.00 -6.49 14.55
N TYR A 333 2.97 -7.25 15.65
CA TYR A 333 2.72 -6.66 16.98
C TYR A 333 3.78 -5.58 17.29
N VAL A 334 5.06 -5.88 17.03
CA VAL A 334 6.17 -4.91 17.20
C VAL A 334 6.01 -3.71 16.25
N HIS A 335 5.59 -3.93 15.00
CA HIS A 335 5.33 -2.85 14.03
C HIS A 335 4.14 -1.95 14.39
N ARG A 336 3.14 -2.49 15.08
CA ARG A 336 1.96 -1.77 15.59
C ARG A 336 2.30 -0.95 16.83
N ILE A 337 2.86 -1.58 17.87
CA ILE A 337 3.18 -0.85 19.11
C ILE A 337 4.25 0.22 18.86
N GLY A 338 5.20 -0.03 17.95
CA GLY A 338 6.19 0.95 17.51
C GLY A 338 5.63 2.16 16.75
N ARG A 339 4.33 2.44 16.82
CA ARG A 339 3.70 3.72 16.46
C ARG A 339 3.68 4.73 17.62
N THR A 340 3.74 4.26 18.86
CA THR A 340 3.85 5.05 20.09
C THR A 340 5.26 4.96 20.71
N GLY A 341 5.53 5.73 21.77
CA GLY A 341 6.72 5.62 22.62
C GLY A 341 8.06 5.90 21.93
N ARG A 342 8.12 6.88 21.02
CA ARG A 342 9.33 7.26 20.29
C ARG A 342 9.97 8.51 20.91
N ALA A 343 11.22 8.79 20.54
CA ALA A 343 11.96 10.01 20.92
C ALA A 343 12.00 10.34 22.43
N GLY A 344 11.79 9.36 23.31
CA GLY A 344 11.74 9.53 24.77
C GLY A 344 10.35 9.82 25.35
N ALA A 345 9.31 9.91 24.53
CA ALA A 345 7.92 9.95 25.00
C ALA A 345 7.51 8.58 25.58
N LEU A 346 6.63 8.61 26.59
CA LEU A 346 5.95 7.41 27.09
C LEU A 346 4.79 7.05 26.16
N GLY A 347 4.64 5.76 25.86
CA GLY A 347 3.60 5.26 24.97
C GLY A 347 2.73 4.16 25.58
N HIS A 348 1.45 4.11 25.22
CA HIS A 348 0.54 3.05 25.67
C HIS A 348 0.19 2.08 24.54
N ALA A 349 0.42 0.80 24.75
CA ALA A 349 0.05 -0.28 23.82
C ALA A 349 -0.94 -1.24 24.49
N ILE A 350 -2.23 -1.06 24.20
CA ILE A 350 -3.33 -1.81 24.79
C ILE A 350 -3.77 -2.90 23.81
N SER A 351 -3.94 -4.14 24.27
CA SER A 351 -4.23 -5.29 23.39
C SER A 351 -5.37 -6.16 23.90
N PHE A 352 -6.38 -6.44 23.07
CA PHE A 352 -7.52 -7.28 23.45
C PHE A 352 -7.34 -8.73 22.98
N VAL A 353 -7.05 -9.60 23.94
CA VAL A 353 -6.86 -11.04 23.77
C VAL A 353 -8.19 -11.75 23.99
N SER A 354 -8.68 -12.44 22.98
CA SER A 354 -9.82 -13.37 23.08
C SER A 354 -9.35 -14.82 23.21
N GLY A 355 -10.26 -15.74 23.57
CA GLY A 355 -9.92 -17.15 23.78
C GLY A 355 -9.25 -17.85 22.59
N SER A 356 -9.51 -17.39 21.36
CA SER A 356 -8.87 -17.90 20.13
C SER A 356 -7.44 -17.38 19.90
N ASP A 357 -7.05 -16.28 20.56
CA ASP A 357 -5.81 -15.56 20.25
C ASP A 357 -4.58 -16.15 20.97
N GLN A 358 -4.77 -17.16 21.84
CA GLN A 358 -3.73 -17.78 22.69
C GLN A 358 -2.47 -18.21 21.94
N ARG A 359 -2.61 -18.78 20.72
CA ARG A 359 -1.45 -19.14 19.88
C ARG A 359 -0.64 -17.92 19.45
N LEU A 360 -1.33 -16.85 19.05
CA LEU A 360 -0.72 -15.60 18.57
C LEU A 360 -0.02 -14.87 19.72
N VAL A 361 -0.64 -14.84 20.91
CA VAL A 361 -0.01 -14.33 22.14
C VAL A 361 1.25 -15.13 22.47
N GLY A 362 1.20 -16.46 22.43
CA GLY A 362 2.36 -17.32 22.65
C GLY A 362 3.49 -17.16 21.62
N ASP A 363 3.20 -16.73 20.40
CA ASP A 363 4.20 -16.37 19.39
C ASP A 363 4.81 -14.97 19.66
N ILE A 364 4.00 -14.01 20.15
CA ILE A 364 4.49 -12.70 20.62
C ILE A 364 5.39 -12.85 21.86
N GLU A 365 5.05 -13.70 22.82
CA GLU A 365 5.90 -13.98 24.01
C GLU A 365 7.31 -14.45 23.60
N LYS A 366 7.42 -15.32 22.59
CA LYS A 366 8.71 -15.82 22.08
C LYS A 366 9.54 -14.69 21.46
N LEU A 367 8.90 -13.80 20.69
CA LEU A 367 9.57 -12.68 20.04
C LEU A 367 10.05 -11.62 21.04
N LEU A 368 9.22 -11.29 22.03
CA LEU A 368 9.55 -10.35 23.11
C LEU A 368 10.46 -10.97 24.19
N LYS A 369 10.57 -12.30 24.24
CA LYS A 369 11.25 -13.07 25.30
C LYS A 369 10.73 -12.75 26.71
N THR A 370 9.46 -12.36 26.81
CA THR A 370 8.82 -11.87 28.03
C THR A 370 7.44 -12.53 28.15
N LYS A 371 7.05 -12.92 29.37
CA LYS A 371 5.74 -13.50 29.63
C LYS A 371 4.66 -12.42 29.70
N ILE A 372 3.52 -12.68 29.06
CA ILE A 372 2.40 -11.73 28.98
C ILE A 372 1.42 -12.03 30.11
N THR A 373 1.23 -11.07 31.02
CA THR A 373 0.15 -11.09 32.00
C THR A 373 -1.13 -10.58 31.35
N LEU A 374 -2.23 -11.34 31.50
CA LEU A 374 -3.56 -10.92 31.05
C LEU A 374 -4.32 -10.26 32.20
N GLU A 375 -4.56 -8.95 32.08
CA GLU A 375 -5.48 -8.19 32.92
C GLU A 375 -6.95 -8.48 32.52
N THR A 376 -7.92 -8.11 33.34
CA THR A 376 -9.35 -8.15 33.02
C THR A 376 -9.93 -6.74 33.00
N VAL A 377 -10.78 -6.42 32.01
CA VAL A 377 -11.48 -5.13 31.98
C VAL A 377 -12.80 -5.26 32.73
N SER A 378 -12.97 -4.50 33.81
CA SER A 378 -14.26 -4.31 34.47
C SER A 378 -15.16 -3.38 33.64
N VAL A 379 -15.67 -3.89 32.51
CA VAL A 379 -16.66 -3.18 31.71
C VAL A 379 -17.97 -3.12 32.48
N GLU A 380 -18.33 -1.93 32.98
CA GLU A 380 -19.69 -1.67 33.45
C GLU A 380 -20.68 -1.87 32.30
N GLN A 381 -21.43 -2.98 32.34
CA GLN A 381 -22.44 -3.27 31.34
C GLN A 381 -23.60 -2.26 31.47
N ASP A 382 -23.69 -1.34 30.51
CA ASP A 382 -24.83 -0.44 30.33
C ASP A 382 -26.08 -1.24 29.90
N ARG A 383 -26.72 -1.88 30.88
CA ARG A 383 -27.90 -2.76 30.71
C ARG A 383 -29.17 -2.02 30.29
N SER A 384 -29.10 -0.72 30.00
CA SER A 384 -30.24 0.15 29.64
C SER A 384 -30.98 -0.24 28.35
N ARG A 385 -30.47 -1.22 27.58
CA ARG A 385 -31.06 -1.65 26.29
C ARG A 385 -31.79 -2.99 26.31
N GLU A 386 -31.72 -3.78 27.39
CA GLU A 386 -32.32 -5.12 27.46
C GLU A 386 -33.59 -5.18 28.34
N ARG A 387 -34.59 -4.31 28.07
CA ARG A 387 -35.96 -4.53 28.57
C ARG A 387 -37.06 -3.91 27.71
N ARG A 388 -37.28 -4.47 26.52
CA ARG A 388 -38.57 -4.40 25.81
C ARG A 388 -39.16 -5.81 25.70
N GLU A 389 -39.93 -6.19 26.72
CA GLU A 389 -40.70 -7.44 26.71
C GLU A 389 -41.71 -7.43 25.54
N PRO A 390 -41.87 -8.55 24.82
CA PRO A 390 -42.93 -8.66 23.82
C PRO A 390 -44.28 -8.68 24.54
N ARG A 391 -45.14 -7.71 24.26
CA ARG A 391 -46.52 -7.72 24.76
C ARG A 391 -47.27 -8.92 24.16
N ASN A 392 -47.61 -9.87 25.01
CA ASN A 392 -48.54 -10.95 24.69
C ASN A 392 -49.95 -10.36 24.55
N ASP A 393 -50.56 -10.51 23.38
CA ASP A 393 -51.99 -10.26 23.16
C ASP A 393 -52.59 -11.47 22.43
N SER A 394 -53.63 -12.06 23.01
CA SER A 394 -54.10 -13.41 22.70
C SER A 394 -55.61 -13.42 22.45
N ARG A 395 -55.99 -13.28 21.17
CA ARG A 395 -57.35 -13.52 20.64
C ARG A 395 -57.22 -14.16 19.24
N ASN A 396 -57.07 -15.48 19.13
CA ASN A 396 -58.06 -16.55 19.34
C ASN A 396 -59.02 -16.76 18.15
N ASP A 397 -58.70 -17.82 17.38
CA ASP A 397 -59.59 -18.72 16.64
C ASP A 397 -60.58 -18.16 15.59
N SER A 398 -60.32 -18.48 14.31
CA SER A 398 -61.36 -19.00 13.41
C SER A 398 -60.75 -19.88 12.31
N ARG A 399 -61.31 -21.09 12.20
CA ARG A 399 -61.15 -22.09 11.12
C ARG A 399 -61.25 -21.54 9.68
N GLU A 400 -60.44 -22.08 8.76
CA GLU A 400 -60.81 -23.03 7.66
C GLU A 400 -59.57 -23.25 6.75
N GLN A 401 -59.14 -24.43 6.32
CA GLN A 401 -59.76 -25.62 5.70
C GLN A 401 -59.80 -25.57 4.16
N ARG A 402 -58.83 -26.25 3.51
CA ARG A 402 -58.83 -26.87 2.16
C ARG A 402 -59.19 -25.98 0.94
N GLY A 403 -58.76 -26.39 -0.26
CA GLY A 403 -59.46 -26.02 -1.50
C GLY A 403 -58.60 -25.59 -2.68
N ASP A 404 -57.91 -26.56 -3.26
CA ASP A 404 -57.10 -26.48 -4.47
C ASP A 404 -57.85 -25.99 -5.76
N MET A 405 -57.07 -25.48 -6.72
CA MET A 405 -57.33 -25.32 -8.17
C MET A 405 -58.49 -24.44 -8.75
N ARG A 406 -58.07 -23.58 -9.71
CA ARG A 406 -58.73 -23.22 -11.00
C ARG A 406 -60.02 -22.35 -10.95
N SER A 407 -60.40 -21.60 -12.01
CA SER A 407 -59.66 -21.08 -13.18
C SER A 407 -60.48 -20.01 -13.92
N GLU A 408 -59.80 -19.00 -14.49
CA GLU A 408 -60.16 -18.22 -15.68
C GLU A 408 -61.44 -17.33 -15.76
N SER A 409 -61.26 -16.25 -16.52
CA SER A 409 -62.23 -15.56 -17.39
C SER A 409 -63.04 -14.34 -16.88
N SER A 410 -62.70 -13.20 -17.50
CA SER A 410 -63.61 -12.28 -18.21
C SER A 410 -64.49 -11.23 -17.50
N ALA A 411 -64.14 -9.98 -17.81
CA ALA A 411 -65.01 -8.90 -18.31
C ALA A 411 -65.92 -8.06 -17.37
N GLY A 412 -65.70 -6.74 -17.43
CA GLY A 412 -66.80 -5.78 -17.65
C GLY A 412 -66.94 -4.60 -16.66
N GLY A 413 -67.24 -3.40 -17.19
CA GLY A 413 -67.71 -2.22 -16.45
C GLY A 413 -66.59 -1.39 -15.79
N GLU A 414 -66.05 -0.32 -16.38
CA GLU A 414 -66.63 1.00 -16.76
C GLU A 414 -66.82 2.04 -15.62
N ARG A 415 -66.12 3.17 -15.80
CA ARG A 415 -66.48 4.56 -15.43
C ARG A 415 -66.71 4.93 -13.95
N ARG A 416 -65.98 5.97 -13.52
CA ARG A 416 -66.55 7.34 -13.43
C ARG A 416 -65.48 8.44 -13.42
N GLU A 417 -65.82 9.59 -13.96
CA GLU A 417 -64.97 10.79 -14.04
C GLU A 417 -65.33 11.82 -12.97
N PHE A 418 -64.33 12.57 -12.51
CA PHE A 418 -64.39 13.96 -12.03
C PHE A 418 -62.97 14.53 -12.33
N SER A 419 -62.72 15.55 -13.16
CA SER A 419 -63.28 16.92 -13.26
C SER A 419 -63.29 17.61 -11.88
N ARG A 420 -62.65 18.76 -11.62
CA ARG A 420 -62.09 19.88 -12.43
C ARG A 420 -61.28 20.80 -11.44
N PRO A 421 -60.81 22.03 -11.75
CA PRO A 421 -60.04 22.58 -12.89
C PRO A 421 -58.86 23.52 -12.43
N ARG A 422 -58.38 24.41 -13.33
CA ARG A 422 -57.63 25.69 -13.13
C ARG A 422 -56.10 25.63 -12.97
N GLU A 423 -55.33 26.18 -13.92
CA GLU A 423 -54.93 27.60 -14.19
C GLU A 423 -53.64 27.98 -13.41
N GLY A 424 -52.55 28.51 -13.98
CA GLY A 424 -52.17 28.66 -15.39
C GLY A 424 -51.80 30.10 -15.79
N TYR A 425 -50.51 30.40 -15.95
CA TYR A 425 -50.01 31.65 -16.55
C TYR A 425 -48.69 31.43 -17.33
N ALA A 426 -48.48 32.22 -18.39
CA ALA A 426 -47.26 32.28 -19.20
C ALA A 426 -46.38 33.48 -18.76
N SER A 427 -45.16 33.72 -19.25
CA SER A 427 -44.38 33.09 -20.35
C SER A 427 -42.95 32.74 -19.88
N ARG A 428 -41.83 32.68 -20.62
CA ARG A 428 -41.36 33.05 -21.98
C ARG A 428 -40.03 32.25 -22.23
N ASP A 429 -39.33 32.17 -23.37
CA ASP A 429 -39.46 32.64 -24.77
C ASP A 429 -38.66 31.64 -25.68
N ALA A 430 -38.23 32.07 -26.87
CA ALA A 430 -37.29 31.46 -27.83
C ALA A 430 -37.81 30.32 -28.74
N ARG A 431 -37.38 30.40 -30.00
CA ARG A 431 -37.53 29.43 -31.11
C ARG A 431 -36.14 29.08 -31.66
N PRO A 432 -35.99 28.11 -32.60
CA PRO A 432 -36.69 26.83 -32.75
C PRO A 432 -35.70 25.67 -32.56
N ARG A 433 -36.16 24.42 -32.69
CA ARG A 433 -35.30 23.22 -32.62
C ARG A 433 -35.67 22.24 -33.73
N GLU A 434 -34.69 21.82 -34.52
CA GLU A 434 -34.85 20.75 -35.50
C GLU A 434 -34.71 19.36 -34.86
N GLN A 435 -34.83 18.33 -35.71
CA GLN A 435 -34.90 16.90 -35.45
C GLN A 435 -33.73 16.36 -34.58
N ASP A 436 -33.80 15.21 -33.91
CA ASP A 436 -34.72 14.07 -34.12
C ASP A 436 -35.14 13.39 -32.79
N SER A 437 -36.13 12.52 -32.92
CA SER A 437 -36.79 11.69 -31.91
C SER A 437 -35.84 10.78 -31.10
N ARG A 438 -36.09 10.76 -29.79
CA ARG A 438 -35.73 9.64 -28.90
C ARG A 438 -36.93 9.26 -28.05
N ARG A 439 -37.65 8.22 -28.46
CA ARG A 439 -38.64 7.54 -27.61
C ARG A 439 -38.02 6.30 -27.00
N SER A 440 -38.29 6.08 -25.72
CA SER A 440 -37.73 4.98 -24.93
C SER A 440 -38.08 3.60 -25.50
N ARG A 441 -37.14 2.66 -25.37
CA ARG A 441 -37.43 1.22 -25.36
C ARG A 441 -36.64 0.58 -24.24
N GLU A 442 -37.32 -0.25 -23.46
CA GLU A 442 -36.67 -1.19 -22.54
C GLU A 442 -35.87 -2.21 -23.36
N VAL A 443 -34.74 -2.66 -22.81
CA VAL A 443 -33.96 -3.77 -23.36
C VAL A 443 -33.70 -4.75 -22.22
N GLY A 444 -34.32 -5.92 -22.31
CA GLY A 444 -34.17 -6.99 -21.33
C GLY A 444 -32.79 -7.63 -21.37
N TYR A 445 -32.41 -8.26 -20.27
CA TYR A 445 -31.16 -9.02 -20.13
C TYR A 445 -31.17 -10.26 -21.05
N VAL A 446 -30.16 -10.40 -21.90
CA VAL A 446 -29.95 -11.57 -22.77
C VAL A 446 -28.72 -12.36 -22.26
N PRO A 447 -28.86 -13.64 -21.87
CA PRO A 447 -27.72 -14.47 -21.49
C PRO A 447 -26.80 -14.77 -22.68
N ALA A 448 -25.49 -14.86 -22.41
CA ALA A 448 -24.51 -15.26 -23.43
C ALA A 448 -24.72 -16.73 -23.88
N PRO A 449 -24.43 -17.07 -25.16
CA PRO A 449 -24.62 -18.42 -25.67
C PRO A 449 -23.63 -19.42 -25.04
N ARG A 450 -24.14 -20.62 -24.69
CA ARG A 450 -23.30 -21.72 -24.20
C ARG A 450 -22.45 -22.30 -25.33
N ILE A 451 -21.13 -22.27 -25.17
CA ILE A 451 -20.19 -23.01 -26.01
C ILE A 451 -20.43 -24.52 -25.79
N LYS A 452 -20.41 -25.31 -26.87
CA LYS A 452 -20.48 -26.78 -26.82
C LYS A 452 -19.07 -27.37 -26.85
N ASN A 453 -18.83 -28.28 -25.91
CA ASN A 453 -17.81 -29.34 -25.87
C ASN A 453 -16.48 -29.07 -26.61
N ASP A 454 -15.43 -28.75 -25.86
CA ASP A 454 -14.05 -28.80 -26.33
C ASP A 454 -13.46 -30.22 -26.07
N PRO A 455 -13.17 -31.02 -27.11
CA PRO A 455 -12.67 -32.38 -26.96
C PRO A 455 -11.23 -32.48 -26.38
N PHE A 456 -10.60 -31.35 -26.03
CA PHE A 456 -9.37 -31.32 -25.25
C PHE A 456 -9.59 -31.58 -23.74
N PHE A 457 -10.76 -31.24 -23.20
CA PHE A 457 -11.03 -31.31 -21.75
C PHE A 457 -11.67 -32.63 -21.27
N ASP A 458 -12.30 -33.39 -22.16
CA ASP A 458 -13.04 -34.63 -21.81
C ASP A 458 -12.17 -35.91 -21.76
N LYS A 459 -10.83 -35.79 -21.75
CA LYS A 459 -9.91 -36.95 -21.72
C LYS A 459 -9.22 -37.12 -20.35
N PRO A 460 -9.14 -38.36 -19.81
CA PRO A 460 -8.35 -38.63 -18.62
C PRO A 460 -6.86 -38.43 -18.88
N TYR A 461 -6.12 -38.04 -17.85
CA TYR A 461 -4.68 -37.78 -17.92
C TYR A 461 -3.88 -39.09 -17.97
N GLU A 462 -3.15 -39.31 -19.06
CA GLU A 462 -2.14 -40.38 -19.17
C GLU A 462 -0.76 -39.84 -18.79
N ALA A 463 -0.09 -40.52 -17.85
CA ALA A 463 1.27 -40.17 -17.46
C ALA A 463 2.30 -40.73 -18.46
N PRO A 464 3.30 -39.95 -18.91
CA PRO A 464 4.30 -40.43 -19.85
C PRO A 464 5.19 -41.50 -19.20
N VAL A 465 5.19 -42.70 -19.79
CA VAL A 465 6.01 -43.83 -19.34
C VAL A 465 7.50 -43.51 -19.55
N ARG A 466 8.28 -43.49 -18.47
CA ARG A 466 9.75 -43.48 -18.57
C ARG A 466 10.25 -44.88 -18.90
N SER A 467 10.46 -45.16 -20.18
CA SER A 467 11.31 -46.27 -20.61
C SER A 467 12.74 -46.04 -20.12
N ALA A 468 13.27 -46.97 -19.35
CA ALA A 468 14.60 -46.87 -18.76
C ALA A 468 15.65 -47.49 -19.69
N GLU A 469 16.22 -46.68 -20.58
CA GLU A 469 17.46 -47.03 -21.28
C GLU A 469 18.32 -45.77 -21.43
N ALA A 470 19.63 -45.90 -21.20
CA ALA A 470 20.53 -44.76 -21.03
C ALA A 470 21.38 -44.52 -22.28
N ALA A 471 21.39 -43.28 -22.77
CA ALA A 471 22.32 -42.80 -23.79
C ALA A 471 22.90 -41.44 -23.36
N ALA A 472 24.19 -41.22 -23.65
CA ALA A 472 24.94 -40.04 -23.22
C ALA A 472 24.55 -38.76 -24.01
N PRO A 473 24.73 -37.56 -23.43
CA PRO A 473 24.38 -36.30 -24.11
C PRO A 473 25.29 -36.02 -25.31
N ALA A 474 24.69 -35.90 -26.49
CA ALA A 474 25.36 -35.38 -27.69
C ALA A 474 25.49 -33.85 -27.66
N ALA A 475 26.47 -33.30 -28.39
CA ALA A 475 26.74 -31.87 -28.46
C ALA A 475 25.63 -31.07 -29.19
N PRO A 476 25.43 -29.78 -28.87
CA PRO A 476 24.37 -28.97 -29.46
C PRO A 476 24.71 -28.48 -30.89
N ASP A 477 23.90 -28.91 -31.86
CA ASP A 477 23.95 -28.49 -33.27
C ASP A 477 23.10 -27.19 -33.50
N PRO A 478 23.51 -26.22 -34.34
CA PRO A 478 23.02 -24.85 -34.23
C PRO A 478 21.75 -24.52 -35.03
N LEU A 479 20.83 -23.80 -34.37
CA LEU A 479 19.89 -22.84 -34.96
C LEU A 479 18.98 -23.32 -36.12
N ARG A 480 18.06 -24.24 -35.84
CA ARG A 480 16.86 -24.43 -36.70
C ARG A 480 16.00 -23.17 -36.71
N LYS A 481 15.95 -22.47 -37.86
CA LYS A 481 15.07 -21.31 -38.08
C LYS A 481 13.62 -21.76 -38.28
N SER A 482 12.66 -21.03 -37.70
CA SER A 482 11.23 -21.34 -37.82
C SER A 482 10.68 -21.02 -39.22
N ALA A 483 9.76 -21.84 -39.71
CA ALA A 483 9.27 -21.81 -41.09
C ALA A 483 8.47 -20.55 -41.49
N ASN A 484 8.14 -19.67 -40.55
CA ASN A 484 7.32 -18.46 -40.80
C ASN A 484 8.13 -17.18 -41.11
N ILE A 485 9.46 -17.26 -41.29
CA ILE A 485 10.31 -16.09 -41.61
C ILE A 485 10.51 -15.97 -43.12
N LYS A 486 9.80 -15.02 -43.76
CA LYS A 486 10.07 -14.63 -45.16
C LYS A 486 11.42 -13.88 -45.25
N PRO A 487 12.34 -14.27 -46.16
CA PRO A 487 13.63 -13.60 -46.29
C PRO A 487 13.46 -12.20 -46.90
N LYS A 488 14.15 -11.20 -46.32
CA LYS A 488 14.25 -9.85 -46.92
C LYS A 488 15.24 -9.88 -48.08
N ARG A 489 14.87 -9.25 -49.21
CA ARG A 489 15.78 -8.97 -50.33
C ARG A 489 16.93 -8.08 -49.83
N VAL A 490 18.16 -8.46 -50.16
CA VAL A 490 19.34 -7.59 -50.02
C VAL A 490 19.40 -6.67 -51.24
N MET A 491 19.70 -5.39 -51.03
CA MET A 491 20.08 -4.45 -52.08
C MET A 491 21.52 -4.01 -51.88
N ALA A 492 22.24 -3.80 -52.98
CA ALA A 492 23.67 -3.46 -52.95
C ALA A 492 23.93 -2.04 -52.42
N ALA A 493 25.13 -1.84 -51.87
CA ALA A 493 25.53 -0.61 -51.19
C ALA A 493 26.00 0.48 -52.14
N LEU A 494 26.11 1.71 -51.62
CA LEU A 494 26.90 2.78 -52.23
C LEU A 494 27.50 3.66 -51.13
N PHE A 495 28.69 3.30 -50.67
CA PHE A 495 29.53 4.21 -49.90
C PHE A 495 30.10 5.26 -50.86
N LYS A 496 29.99 6.54 -50.50
CA LYS A 496 30.90 7.58 -50.97
C LYS A 496 31.80 7.99 -49.83
N SER A 497 33.10 7.77 -49.97
CA SER A 497 34.10 8.60 -49.32
C SER A 497 34.08 9.98 -49.98
N THR A 498 34.35 11.01 -49.18
CA THR A 498 34.81 12.31 -49.67
C THR A 498 36.04 12.68 -48.85
N THR A 499 37.02 13.26 -49.53
CA THR A 499 38.29 13.77 -49.02
C THR A 499 38.10 14.89 -48.01
#